data_AF-A0A1R0X5L2-F1
#
_entry.id   AF-A0A1R0X5L2-F1
#
_cell.length_a   1.000
_cell.length_b   1.000
_cell.length_c   1.000
_cell.angle_alpha   90.00
_cell.angle_beta   90.00
_cell.angle_gamma   90.00
#
_symmetry.space_group_name_H-M   'P 1'
#
loop_
_entity.id
_entity.type
_entity.pdbx_description
1 polymer ?
#
loop_
_entity_poly.entity_id
_entity_poly.type
_entity_poly.pdbx_seq_one_letter_code
_entity_poly.pdbx_strand_id
1 'polypeptide(L)'
;MIHIKESLQRLGKIKAYVIGLLVIMFAVGSAVTPTSVSAAVQLGTQVMPLSYGGYYVLFPGKLAPYFKAGKLMVPIRAFSNAIGADLLYDALSKSVTVSLLDRSVGNIKAGQLEADFNGETVESLGVAPEVKDGALFVPASPILEGLKSFRWEVQFNNVNKLTLGIGARKGEEWVKPEADLALAPYPLETTAHPYPLYPTMLTQAQSGKEYRLTLGVQNTSGFIIPKGNAELELVSVDSKGNSFYQTLKGPDSSTSKAALLSFSVSIPTEAEYVIFRSRTLRAQ
;
A
#
# COMPACT_ATOMS: atom_id res chain seq x y z
N MET A 1 -20.52 18.12 -74.83
CA MET A 1 -19.17 17.75 -75.32
C MET A 1 -18.17 18.25 -74.28
N ILE A 2 -17.96 17.49 -73.22
CA ILE A 2 -16.90 16.46 -73.07
C ILE A 2 -15.50 17.09 -73.04
N HIS A 3 -14.92 17.03 -71.82
CA HIS A 3 -13.50 16.86 -71.43
C HIS A 3 -12.41 17.70 -72.09
N ILE A 4 -11.43 18.17 -71.32
CA ILE A 4 -10.15 17.47 -71.04
C ILE A 4 -9.53 18.20 -69.83
N LYS A 5 -9.38 17.53 -68.66
CA LYS A 5 -8.09 17.01 -68.15
C LYS A 5 -6.99 18.10 -68.15
N GLU A 6 -6.31 18.46 -67.07
CA GLU A 6 -5.64 17.60 -66.09
C GLU A 6 -5.07 18.53 -65.01
N SER A 7 -5.41 18.23 -63.77
CA SER A 7 -4.67 18.66 -62.60
C SER A 7 -3.36 17.87 -62.53
N LEU A 8 -2.20 18.53 -62.56
CA LEU A 8 -1.01 18.26 -61.73
C LEU A 8 0.21 18.98 -62.30
N GLN A 9 1.09 19.38 -61.37
CA GLN A 9 2.38 20.02 -61.58
C GLN A 9 2.27 21.56 -61.69
N ARG A 10 2.85 22.36 -60.78
CA ARG A 10 4.19 22.19 -60.22
C ARG A 10 4.28 22.76 -58.82
N LEU A 11 4.80 21.91 -57.94
CA LEU A 11 5.47 22.25 -56.69
C LEU A 11 6.44 23.42 -56.89
N GLY A 12 6.54 24.26 -55.86
CA GLY A 12 7.84 24.82 -55.50
C GLY A 12 7.80 26.23 -54.93
N LYS A 13 7.88 26.30 -53.60
CA LYS A 13 8.59 27.35 -52.86
C LYS A 13 8.01 28.77 -52.97
N ILE A 14 7.35 29.25 -51.92
CA ILE A 14 7.70 30.57 -51.36
C ILE A 14 7.56 30.48 -49.84
N LYS A 15 8.70 30.69 -49.19
CA LYS A 15 8.85 30.95 -47.76
C LYS A 15 8.46 32.39 -47.48
N ALA A 16 7.78 32.57 -46.35
CA ALA A 16 8.01 33.60 -45.35
C ALA A 16 7.48 35.03 -45.54
N TYR A 17 7.06 35.55 -44.37
CA TYR A 17 6.84 36.94 -43.97
C TYR A 17 5.61 37.66 -44.50
N VAL A 18 4.59 37.82 -43.65
CA VAL A 18 4.19 39.15 -43.15
C VAL A 18 3.70 39.00 -41.70
N ILE A 19 4.44 39.60 -40.77
CA ILE A 19 4.01 39.95 -39.41
C ILE A 19 3.54 41.41 -39.48
N GLY A 20 2.36 41.74 -38.94
CA GLY A 20 1.97 43.14 -38.73
C GLY A 20 0.50 43.41 -38.37
N LEU A 21 0.24 43.51 -37.06
CA LEU A 21 -0.59 44.55 -36.40
C LEU A 21 -2.14 44.42 -36.31
N LEU A 22 -2.58 43.60 -35.34
CA LEU A 22 -3.35 43.95 -34.12
C LEU A 22 -4.22 45.23 -34.08
N VAL A 23 -5.56 45.07 -33.98
CA VAL A 23 -6.46 45.98 -33.23
C VAL A 23 -7.60 45.18 -32.55
N ILE A 24 -7.44 45.01 -31.23
CA ILE A 24 -8.40 45.14 -30.12
C ILE A 24 -9.81 44.53 -30.28
N MET A 25 -10.03 43.39 -29.62
CA MET A 25 -11.37 42.96 -29.17
C MET A 25 -11.34 42.71 -27.66
N PHE A 26 -12.10 43.50 -26.92
CA PHE A 26 -12.36 43.32 -25.48
C PHE A 26 -13.14 42.03 -25.28
N ALA A 27 -12.50 40.97 -24.79
CA ALA A 27 -13.17 39.79 -24.27
C ALA A 27 -13.19 39.88 -22.73
N VAL A 28 -14.38 40.07 -22.17
CA VAL A 28 -14.64 39.92 -20.73
C VAL A 28 -14.48 38.43 -20.40
N GLY A 29 -13.26 38.03 -20.08
CA GLY A 29 -12.96 36.68 -19.61
C GLY A 29 -13.28 36.58 -18.13
N SER A 30 -14.40 35.97 -17.77
CA SER A 30 -14.59 35.45 -16.42
C SER A 30 -13.47 34.44 -16.15
N ALA A 31 -12.49 34.84 -15.35
CA ALA A 31 -11.43 33.97 -14.90
C ALA A 31 -12.03 32.88 -14.01
N VAL A 32 -12.34 31.73 -14.60
CA VAL A 32 -12.63 30.50 -13.86
C VAL A 32 -11.29 30.07 -13.28
N THR A 33 -10.99 30.45 -12.05
CA THR A 33 -9.84 29.93 -11.33
C THR A 33 -10.08 28.43 -11.10
N PRO A 34 -9.24 27.53 -11.63
CA PRO A 34 -9.35 26.13 -11.29
C PRO A 34 -8.95 25.99 -9.82
N THR A 35 -9.94 25.84 -8.93
CA THR A 35 -9.69 25.33 -7.59
C THR A 35 -9.20 23.90 -7.72
N SER A 36 -7.90 23.69 -7.57
CA SER A 36 -7.33 22.37 -7.35
C SER A 36 -7.90 21.83 -6.04
N VAL A 37 -8.91 20.96 -6.13
CA VAL A 37 -9.36 20.18 -4.98
C VAL A 37 -8.23 19.21 -4.68
N SER A 38 -7.42 19.52 -3.66
CA SER A 38 -6.52 18.54 -3.07
C SER A 38 -7.42 17.44 -2.50
N ALA A 39 -7.47 16.28 -3.17
CA ALA A 39 -8.14 15.12 -2.63
C ALA A 39 -7.42 14.78 -1.32
N ALA A 40 -8.09 15.03 -0.19
CA ALA A 40 -7.59 14.58 1.10
C ALA A 40 -7.35 13.07 1.00
N VAL A 41 -6.12 12.63 1.32
CA VAL A 41 -5.78 11.20 1.31
C VAL A 41 -6.78 10.51 2.24
N GLN A 42 -7.60 9.64 1.68
CA GLN A 42 -8.65 8.94 2.42
C GLN A 42 -8.00 8.08 3.51
N LEU A 43 -8.47 8.24 4.75
CA LEU A 43 -7.98 7.48 5.90
C LEU A 43 -8.06 5.98 5.60
N GLY A 44 -7.01 5.22 5.91
CA GLY A 44 -6.96 3.79 5.63
C GLY A 44 -6.49 3.40 4.23
N THR A 45 -6.18 4.35 3.33
CA THR A 45 -5.66 4.04 1.97
C THR A 45 -4.37 3.23 2.05
N GLN A 46 -4.31 2.09 1.37
CA GLN A 46 -3.11 1.25 1.32
C GLN A 46 -2.28 1.62 0.09
N VAL A 47 -1.38 2.60 0.22
CA VAL A 47 -0.62 3.15 -0.92
C VAL A 47 0.46 2.21 -1.47
N MET A 48 0.99 1.36 -0.60
CA MET A 48 1.95 0.30 -0.92
C MET A 48 1.88 -0.76 0.19
N PRO A 49 0.89 -1.66 0.14
CA PRO A 49 0.78 -2.78 1.08
C PRO A 49 2.08 -3.58 1.17
N LEU A 50 2.39 -4.10 2.34
CA LEU A 50 3.48 -5.07 2.51
C LEU A 50 3.02 -6.43 1.98
N SER A 51 3.95 -7.26 1.49
CA SER A 51 3.70 -8.65 1.08
C SER A 51 4.82 -9.57 1.48
N TYR A 52 4.49 -10.72 2.09
CA TYR A 52 5.46 -11.71 2.61
C TYR A 52 5.50 -13.00 1.78
N GLY A 53 5.23 -12.90 0.48
CA GLY A 53 5.26 -14.04 -0.45
C GLY A 53 4.01 -14.92 -0.38
N GLY A 54 2.83 -14.33 -0.17
CA GLY A 54 1.55 -15.05 -0.21
C GLY A 54 0.39 -14.40 0.55
N TYR A 55 0.61 -13.24 1.16
CA TYR A 55 -0.42 -12.46 1.82
C TYR A 55 0.07 -11.03 1.95
N TYR A 56 -0.88 -10.12 2.10
CA TYR A 56 -0.62 -8.73 2.37
C TYR A 56 -0.66 -8.46 3.86
N VAL A 57 0.14 -7.50 4.32
CA VAL A 57 0.00 -6.89 5.63
C VAL A 57 -0.49 -5.46 5.47
N LEU A 58 -1.61 -5.18 6.13
CA LEU A 58 -2.38 -3.95 5.99
C LEU A 58 -2.46 -3.23 7.34
N PHE A 59 -2.42 -1.91 7.31
CA PHE A 59 -2.54 -1.10 8.53
C PHE A 59 -3.82 -0.26 8.47
N PRO A 60 -4.75 -0.44 9.44
CA PRO A 60 -6.06 0.17 9.38
C PRO A 60 -6.05 1.67 9.69
N GLY A 61 -6.88 2.42 8.96
CA GLY A 61 -7.26 3.79 9.30
C GLY A 61 -6.07 4.73 9.47
N LYS A 62 -5.89 5.26 10.70
CA LYS A 62 -4.82 6.20 11.07
C LYS A 62 -3.41 5.60 10.99
N LEU A 63 -3.29 4.27 10.99
CA LEU A 63 -2.02 3.56 10.88
C LEU A 63 -1.61 3.32 9.42
N ALA A 64 -2.45 3.68 8.45
CA ALA A 64 -2.14 3.44 7.03
C ALA A 64 -0.83 4.12 6.59
N PRO A 65 0.07 3.39 5.90
CA PRO A 65 1.30 3.97 5.36
C PRO A 65 1.02 5.07 4.34
N TYR A 66 1.97 5.98 4.18
CA TYR A 66 1.89 7.05 3.19
C TYR A 66 3.28 7.38 2.64
N PHE A 67 3.33 8.03 1.48
CA PHE A 67 4.60 8.52 0.93
C PHE A 67 4.93 9.92 1.46
N LYS A 68 6.18 10.10 1.89
CA LYS A 68 6.75 11.41 2.21
C LYS A 68 8.14 11.51 1.60
N ALA A 69 8.38 12.52 0.78
CA ALA A 69 9.65 12.74 0.08
C ALA A 69 10.22 11.46 -0.57
N GLY A 70 9.37 10.69 -1.25
CA GLY A 70 9.75 9.46 -1.95
C GLY A 70 10.00 8.23 -1.06
N LYS A 71 9.82 8.32 0.27
CA LYS A 71 9.93 7.19 1.19
C LYS A 71 8.54 6.74 1.66
N LEU A 72 8.35 5.43 1.80
CA LEU A 72 7.17 4.87 2.45
C LEU A 72 7.31 5.06 3.97
N MET A 73 6.44 5.88 4.55
CA MET A 73 6.34 6.08 5.98
C MET A 73 5.40 5.03 6.56
N VAL A 74 5.87 4.25 7.53
CA VAL A 74 5.13 3.17 8.18
C VAL A 74 5.01 3.42 9.70
N PRO A 75 3.90 3.01 10.34
CA PRO A 75 3.74 3.12 11.79
C PRO A 75 4.72 2.16 12.49
N ILE A 76 5.74 2.67 13.16
CA ILE A 76 6.89 1.84 13.59
C ILE A 76 6.50 0.66 14.48
N ARG A 77 5.56 0.85 15.42
CA ARG A 77 5.12 -0.23 16.33
C ARG A 77 4.46 -1.38 15.57
N ALA A 78 3.44 -1.05 14.79
CA ALA A 78 2.70 -2.03 14.00
C ALA A 78 3.62 -2.69 12.96
N PHE A 79 4.50 -1.91 12.34
CA PHE A 79 5.45 -2.40 11.35
C PHE A 79 6.47 -3.36 11.95
N SER A 80 7.08 -3.02 13.09
CA SER A 80 8.01 -3.90 13.80
C SER A 80 7.34 -5.23 14.19
N ASN A 81 6.16 -5.16 14.80
CA ASN A 81 5.39 -6.35 15.16
C ASN A 81 5.10 -7.22 13.92
N ALA A 82 4.62 -6.59 12.84
CA ALA A 82 4.29 -7.30 11.61
C ALA A 82 5.49 -7.96 10.93
N ILE A 83 6.72 -7.46 11.10
CA ILE A 83 7.93 -8.11 10.54
C ILE A 83 8.60 -9.07 11.54
N GLY A 84 8.04 -9.23 12.73
CA GLY A 84 8.58 -10.08 13.81
C GLY A 84 9.74 -9.45 14.58
N ALA A 85 9.89 -8.13 14.53
CA ALA A 85 10.91 -7.38 15.25
C ALA A 85 10.36 -6.83 16.57
N ASP A 86 11.24 -6.70 17.55
CA ASP A 86 10.96 -6.07 18.83
C ASP A 86 11.03 -4.54 18.73
N LEU A 87 10.25 -3.86 19.57
CA LEU A 87 10.29 -2.41 19.70
C LEU A 87 10.47 -2.01 21.17
N LEU A 88 11.60 -1.39 21.48
CA LEU A 88 11.86 -0.77 22.77
C LEU A 88 11.61 0.73 22.69
N TYR A 89 10.97 1.31 23.71
CA TYR A 89 10.81 2.76 23.84
C TYR A 89 11.55 3.25 25.09
N ASP A 90 12.40 4.26 24.91
CA ASP A 90 13.05 4.98 26.01
C ASP A 90 12.30 6.29 26.28
N ALA A 91 11.66 6.37 27.45
CA ALA A 91 10.90 7.54 27.84
C ALA A 91 11.77 8.78 28.16
N LEU A 92 13.01 8.59 28.61
CA LEU A 92 13.92 9.68 28.96
C LEU A 92 14.39 10.40 27.70
N SER A 93 14.85 9.63 26.72
CA SER A 93 15.38 10.18 25.47
C SER A 93 14.31 10.34 24.38
N LYS A 94 13.10 9.80 24.60
CA LYS A 94 11.96 9.79 23.66
C LYS A 94 12.28 9.14 22.32
N SER A 95 13.14 8.13 22.33
CA SER A 95 13.44 7.31 21.15
C SER A 95 12.80 5.94 21.20
N VAL A 96 12.76 5.33 20.02
CA VAL A 96 12.54 3.90 19.88
C VAL A 96 13.78 3.21 19.30
N THR A 97 13.92 1.94 19.66
CA THR A 97 14.86 1.01 19.06
C THR A 97 14.09 -0.17 18.50
N VAL A 98 14.27 -0.46 17.22
CA VAL A 98 13.78 -1.69 16.57
C VAL A 98 14.91 -2.70 16.59
N SER A 99 14.64 -3.92 17.05
CA SER A 99 15.64 -4.99 17.07
C SER A 99 15.09 -6.30 16.52
N LEU A 100 15.95 -7.04 15.83
CA LEU A 100 15.68 -8.39 15.36
C LEU A 100 16.96 -9.19 15.46
N LEU A 101 16.93 -10.29 16.24
CA LEU A 101 18.10 -11.08 16.57
C LEU A 101 19.19 -10.20 17.24
N ASP A 102 20.40 -10.16 16.69
CA ASP A 102 21.55 -9.40 17.17
C ASP A 102 21.69 -8.00 16.53
N ARG A 103 20.67 -7.56 15.78
CA ARG A 103 20.71 -6.33 14.97
C ARG A 103 19.67 -5.33 15.44
N SER A 104 19.99 -4.05 15.28
CA SER A 104 19.07 -2.99 15.71
C SER A 104 19.19 -1.71 14.91
N VAL A 105 18.10 -0.95 14.88
CA VAL A 105 18.05 0.44 14.46
C VAL A 105 17.50 1.23 15.64
N GLY A 106 18.40 1.93 16.33
CA GLY A 106 18.17 2.61 17.60
C GLY A 106 18.06 4.12 17.47
N ASN A 107 17.72 4.76 18.60
CA ASN A 107 17.69 6.22 18.75
C ASN A 107 16.77 6.93 17.72
N ILE A 108 15.76 6.23 17.21
CA ILE A 108 14.82 6.79 16.23
C ILE A 108 13.88 7.75 16.95
N LYS A 109 13.87 9.02 16.55
CA LYS A 109 13.03 10.07 17.14
C LYS A 109 12.32 10.91 16.09
N ALA A 110 11.14 11.41 16.47
CA ALA A 110 10.44 12.38 15.64
C ALA A 110 11.31 13.62 15.36
N GLY A 111 11.37 14.03 14.11
CA GLY A 111 12.15 15.19 13.66
C GLY A 111 13.65 14.95 13.44
N GLN A 112 14.19 13.77 13.79
CA GLN A 112 15.60 13.46 13.58
C GLN A 112 15.83 12.74 12.23
N LEU A 113 16.80 13.19 11.45
CA LEU A 113 17.11 12.61 10.15
C LEU A 113 18.05 11.40 10.21
N GLU A 114 18.48 11.02 11.40
CA GLU A 114 19.51 10.01 11.64
C GLU A 114 19.03 9.01 12.68
N ALA A 115 19.59 7.81 12.64
CA ALA A 115 19.38 6.74 13.61
C ALA A 115 20.68 5.95 13.83
N ASP A 116 20.73 5.20 14.92
CA ASP A 116 21.90 4.40 15.30
C ASP A 116 21.74 2.97 14.76
N PHE A 117 22.56 2.58 13.80
CA PHE A 117 22.57 1.25 13.20
C PHE A 117 23.53 0.36 13.97
N ASN A 118 22.98 -0.71 14.55
CA ASN A 118 23.68 -1.65 15.44
C ASN A 118 24.44 -0.96 16.59
N GLY A 119 23.94 0.18 17.08
CA GLY A 119 24.53 0.91 18.21
C GLY A 119 25.89 1.58 17.96
N GLU A 120 26.41 1.50 16.73
CA GLU A 120 27.76 1.98 16.40
C GLU A 120 27.78 3.03 15.28
N THR A 121 26.92 2.88 14.26
CA THR A 121 26.95 3.73 13.07
C THR A 121 25.74 4.64 13.02
N VAL A 122 25.94 5.96 13.04
CA VAL A 122 24.87 6.92 12.80
C VAL A 122 24.70 7.07 11.28
N GLU A 123 23.53 6.69 10.76
CA GLU A 123 23.21 6.83 9.34
C GLU A 123 21.91 7.60 9.11
N SER A 124 21.77 8.18 7.93
CA SER A 124 20.58 8.97 7.58
C SER A 124 19.38 8.08 7.24
N LEU A 125 18.23 8.44 7.80
CA LEU A 125 16.92 7.90 7.45
C LEU A 125 16.39 8.44 6.11
N GLY A 126 17.03 9.48 5.56
CA GLY A 126 16.63 10.19 4.34
C GLY A 126 15.38 11.08 4.49
N VAL A 127 14.47 10.71 5.39
CA VAL A 127 13.29 11.50 5.78
C VAL A 127 13.09 11.36 7.29
N ALA A 128 12.87 12.48 7.97
CA ALA A 128 12.71 12.46 9.42
C ALA A 128 11.42 11.74 9.82
N PRO A 129 11.46 10.85 10.84
CA PRO A 129 10.27 10.31 11.47
C PRO A 129 9.34 11.41 11.96
N GLU A 130 8.04 11.12 12.01
CA GLU A 130 7.07 12.07 12.54
C GLU A 130 5.94 11.38 13.30
N VAL A 131 5.41 12.07 14.31
CA VAL A 131 4.22 11.59 15.01
C VAL A 131 2.99 12.07 14.25
N LYS A 132 2.15 11.13 13.83
CA LYS A 132 0.86 11.39 13.19
C LYS A 132 -0.21 10.55 13.88
N ASP A 133 -1.29 11.19 14.30
CA ASP A 133 -2.43 10.54 14.97
C ASP A 133 -2.02 9.66 16.18
N GLY A 134 -0.99 10.09 16.91
CA GLY A 134 -0.45 9.40 18.08
C GLY A 134 0.49 8.22 17.77
N ALA A 135 0.78 7.94 16.50
CA ALA A 135 1.75 6.92 16.08
C ALA A 135 3.01 7.56 15.50
N LEU A 136 4.18 7.01 15.83
CA LEU A 136 5.44 7.40 15.20
C LEU A 136 5.56 6.70 13.85
N PHE A 137 5.65 7.49 12.79
CA PHE A 137 5.89 7.02 11.43
C PHE A 137 7.35 7.19 11.06
N VAL A 138 7.93 6.15 10.48
CA VAL A 138 9.35 6.08 10.09
C VAL A 138 9.46 5.62 8.63
N PRO A 139 10.52 6.01 7.89
CA PRO A 139 10.76 5.43 6.58
C PRO A 139 11.03 3.93 6.71
N ALA A 140 10.31 3.09 5.97
CA ALA A 140 10.42 1.64 6.08
C ALA A 140 11.79 1.10 5.64
N SER A 141 12.36 1.65 4.56
CA SER A 141 13.59 1.12 3.94
C SER A 141 14.79 1.13 4.89
N PRO A 142 15.12 2.24 5.59
CA PRO A 142 16.23 2.24 6.55
C PRO A 142 16.05 1.22 7.68
N ILE A 143 14.83 0.98 8.15
CA ILE A 143 14.56 -0.05 9.16
C ILE A 143 14.87 -1.44 8.62
N LEU A 144 14.36 -1.78 7.43
CA LEU A 144 14.60 -3.08 6.80
C LEU A 144 16.09 -3.29 6.47
N GLU A 145 16.77 -2.24 6.00
CA GLU A 145 18.20 -2.25 5.69
C GLU A 145 19.05 -2.46 6.93
N GLY A 146 18.77 -1.73 8.01
CA GLY A 146 19.54 -1.80 9.26
C GLY A 146 19.41 -3.13 9.98
N LEU A 147 18.23 -3.77 9.90
CA LEU A 147 18.03 -5.11 10.45
C LEU A 147 18.75 -6.21 9.65
N LYS A 148 19.20 -5.95 8.41
CA LYS A 148 19.99 -6.83 7.52
C LYS A 148 19.46 -8.25 7.25
N SER A 149 18.38 -8.68 7.91
CA SER A 149 17.73 -9.99 7.77
C SER A 149 16.79 -10.04 6.58
N PHE A 150 16.36 -8.87 6.09
CA PHE A 150 15.38 -8.74 5.04
C PHE A 150 16.02 -8.46 3.68
N ARG A 151 15.49 -9.10 2.65
CA ARG A 151 15.50 -8.56 1.29
C ARG A 151 14.16 -7.89 1.05
N TRP A 152 14.16 -6.76 0.35
CA TRP A 152 12.93 -6.09 -0.02
C TRP A 152 13.01 -5.52 -1.42
N GLU A 153 11.87 -5.44 -2.08
CA GLU A 153 11.73 -4.87 -3.42
C GLU A 153 10.36 -4.24 -3.59
N VAL A 154 10.29 -3.23 -4.46
CA VAL A 154 9.01 -2.67 -4.90
C VAL A 154 8.52 -3.50 -6.08
N GLN A 155 7.37 -4.13 -5.92
CA GLN A 155 6.74 -4.96 -6.93
C GLN A 155 5.56 -4.21 -7.58
N PHE A 156 5.35 -4.47 -8.86
CA PHE A 156 4.17 -4.03 -9.59
C PHE A 156 3.31 -5.23 -9.93
N ASN A 157 2.01 -5.15 -9.66
CA ASN A 157 1.08 -6.14 -10.21
C ASN A 157 0.71 -5.78 -11.66
N ASN A 158 -0.08 -6.64 -12.30
CA ASN A 158 -0.52 -6.50 -13.69
C ASN A 158 -1.37 -5.24 -13.98
N VAL A 159 -1.75 -4.48 -12.95
CA VAL A 159 -2.49 -3.21 -13.06
C VAL A 159 -1.70 -2.04 -12.46
N ASN A 160 -0.37 -2.13 -12.44
CA ASN A 160 0.57 -1.08 -11.98
C ASN A 160 0.36 -0.62 -10.54
N LYS A 161 -0.15 -1.49 -9.66
CA LYS A 161 -0.21 -1.21 -8.22
C LYS A 161 1.08 -1.65 -7.55
N LEU A 162 1.53 -0.83 -6.61
CA LEU A 162 2.75 -1.01 -5.85
C LEU A 162 2.51 -1.96 -4.67
N THR A 163 3.49 -2.83 -4.41
CA THR A 163 3.57 -3.66 -3.22
C THR A 163 5.00 -3.62 -2.71
N LEU A 164 5.20 -3.51 -1.39
CA LEU A 164 6.50 -3.72 -0.78
C LEU A 164 6.67 -5.22 -0.51
N GLY A 165 7.36 -5.92 -1.40
CA GLY A 165 7.69 -7.33 -1.22
C GLY A 165 8.83 -7.46 -0.20
N ILE A 166 8.61 -8.24 0.86
CA ILE A 166 9.59 -8.52 1.91
C ILE A 166 9.82 -10.03 1.97
N GLY A 167 11.09 -10.42 2.07
CA GLY A 167 11.48 -11.80 2.30
C GLY A 167 12.76 -11.90 3.11
N ALA A 168 13.14 -13.12 3.48
CA ALA A 168 14.44 -13.36 4.09
C ALA A 168 15.57 -13.10 3.09
N ARG A 169 16.63 -12.45 3.54
CA ARG A 169 17.88 -12.35 2.79
C ARG A 169 18.53 -13.74 2.69
N LYS A 170 19.34 -13.97 1.64
CA LYS A 170 20.00 -15.27 1.42
C LYS A 170 20.87 -15.63 2.64
N GLY A 171 20.62 -16.80 3.23
CA GLY A 171 21.35 -17.29 4.40
C GLY A 171 20.83 -16.76 5.74
N GLU A 172 19.81 -15.91 5.73
CA GLU A 172 19.14 -15.42 6.93
C GLU A 172 17.86 -16.22 7.16
N GLU A 173 17.54 -16.49 8.43
CA GLU A 173 16.24 -17.01 8.81
C GLU A 173 15.32 -15.84 9.18
N TRP A 174 14.10 -15.86 8.66
CA TRP A 174 13.06 -14.92 9.08
C TRP A 174 11.98 -15.68 9.81
N VAL A 175 12.00 -15.58 11.13
CA VAL A 175 10.92 -16.05 11.99
C VAL A 175 9.74 -15.12 11.79
N LYS A 176 8.75 -15.61 11.05
CA LYS A 176 7.49 -14.90 10.83
C LYS A 176 6.71 -14.79 12.14
N PRO A 177 5.94 -13.71 12.35
CA PRO A 177 5.06 -13.60 13.52
C PRO A 177 4.13 -14.81 13.66
N GLU A 178 3.75 -15.17 14.89
CA GLU A 178 2.83 -16.28 15.14
C GLU A 178 1.50 -16.12 14.40
N ALA A 179 1.03 -14.88 14.23
CA ALA A 179 -0.17 -14.55 13.45
C ALA A 179 -0.11 -15.05 12.00
N ASP A 180 1.09 -15.16 11.41
CA ASP A 180 1.29 -15.68 10.05
C ASP A 180 1.11 -17.20 10.00
N LEU A 181 1.47 -17.90 11.08
CA LEU A 181 1.38 -19.36 11.17
C LEU A 181 -0.07 -19.86 11.18
N ALA A 182 -1.04 -18.99 11.48
CA ALA A 182 -2.45 -19.31 11.39
C ALA A 182 -2.92 -19.58 9.94
N LEU A 183 -2.13 -19.20 8.93
CA LEU A 183 -2.51 -19.27 7.52
C LEU A 183 -1.91 -20.49 6.81
N ALA A 184 -2.59 -21.63 6.86
CA ALA A 184 -2.23 -22.81 6.06
C ALA A 184 -2.23 -22.53 4.55
N PRO A 185 -1.35 -23.08 3.71
CA PRO A 185 -1.41 -22.86 2.26
C PRO A 185 -2.77 -23.23 1.66
N TYR A 186 -3.23 -22.47 0.67
CA TYR A 186 -4.46 -22.83 -0.03
C TYR A 186 -4.34 -24.17 -0.76
N PRO A 187 -5.32 -25.09 -0.63
CA PRO A 187 -5.31 -26.35 -1.37
C PRO A 187 -5.30 -26.11 -2.89
N LEU A 188 -4.36 -26.73 -3.61
CA LEU A 188 -4.17 -26.54 -5.05
C LEU A 188 -5.36 -27.08 -5.87
N GLU A 189 -6.02 -28.10 -5.34
CA GLU A 189 -7.13 -28.81 -5.97
C GLU A 189 -8.38 -27.93 -6.06
N THR A 190 -8.57 -27.05 -5.07
CA THR A 190 -9.75 -26.18 -4.96
C THR A 190 -9.48 -24.74 -5.38
N THR A 191 -8.20 -24.38 -5.55
CA THR A 191 -7.79 -23.02 -5.91
C THR A 191 -7.74 -22.85 -7.44
N ALA A 192 -8.50 -21.88 -7.95
CA ALA A 192 -8.44 -21.48 -9.36
C ALA A 192 -7.36 -20.42 -9.59
N HIS A 193 -7.43 -19.30 -8.85
CA HIS A 193 -6.41 -18.26 -8.88
C HIS A 193 -6.03 -17.81 -7.47
N PRO A 194 -4.75 -17.85 -7.09
CA PRO A 194 -4.29 -17.25 -5.85
C PRO A 194 -4.22 -15.72 -5.99
N TYR A 195 -4.54 -15.01 -4.90
CA TYR A 195 -4.42 -13.55 -4.76
C TYR A 195 -5.14 -12.70 -5.83
N PRO A 196 -6.42 -12.99 -6.15
CA PRO A 196 -7.17 -12.27 -7.18
C PRO A 196 -7.52 -10.83 -6.78
N LEU A 197 -7.47 -10.50 -5.48
CA LEU A 197 -7.90 -9.21 -4.92
C LEU A 197 -6.69 -8.45 -4.34
N TYR A 198 -6.45 -7.26 -4.85
CA TYR A 198 -5.44 -6.33 -4.33
C TYR A 198 -6.09 -5.38 -3.31
N PRO A 199 -5.54 -5.24 -2.09
CA PRO A 199 -6.10 -4.37 -1.06
C PRO A 199 -5.82 -2.90 -1.37
N THR A 200 -6.88 -2.08 -1.37
CA THR A 200 -6.80 -0.64 -1.66
C THR A 200 -7.05 0.22 -0.43
N MET A 201 -7.80 -0.30 0.54
CA MET A 201 -8.18 0.42 1.74
C MET A 201 -8.45 -0.54 2.89
N LEU A 202 -8.09 -0.14 4.11
CA LEU A 202 -8.51 -0.81 5.32
C LEU A 202 -8.85 0.25 6.36
N THR A 203 -10.09 0.24 6.86
CA THR A 203 -10.53 1.10 7.96
C THR A 203 -11.11 0.25 9.08
N GLN A 204 -11.14 0.83 10.28
CA GLN A 204 -11.80 0.23 11.43
C GLN A 204 -12.57 1.30 12.20
N ALA A 205 -13.69 0.91 12.77
CA ALA A 205 -14.48 1.78 13.65
C ALA A 205 -15.06 0.96 14.79
N GLN A 206 -15.08 1.53 16.00
CA GLN A 206 -15.73 0.89 17.13
C GLN A 206 -17.23 0.72 16.86
N SER A 207 -17.75 -0.47 17.15
CA SER A 207 -19.14 -0.86 16.95
C SER A 207 -19.62 -1.60 18.20
N GLY A 208 -20.10 -0.85 19.21
CA GLY A 208 -20.43 -1.40 20.52
C GLY A 208 -19.16 -1.84 21.27
N LYS A 209 -19.08 -3.13 21.62
CA LYS A 209 -17.91 -3.73 22.28
C LYS A 209 -16.86 -4.28 21.30
N GLU A 210 -17.19 -4.31 20.02
CA GLU A 210 -16.35 -4.83 18.94
C GLU A 210 -15.84 -3.68 18.06
N TYR A 211 -15.05 -4.03 17.05
CA TYR A 211 -14.66 -3.13 15.97
C TYR A 211 -15.14 -3.70 14.64
N ARG A 212 -15.67 -2.84 13.77
CA ARG A 212 -15.99 -3.19 12.40
C ARG A 212 -14.80 -2.86 11.51
N LEU A 213 -14.15 -3.88 10.96
CA LEU A 213 -13.21 -3.72 9.85
C LEU A 213 -13.97 -3.53 8.55
N THR A 214 -13.49 -2.62 7.70
CA THR A 214 -13.94 -2.45 6.32
C THR A 214 -12.74 -2.50 5.39
N LEU A 215 -12.69 -3.54 4.57
CA LEU A 215 -11.62 -3.84 3.63
C LEU A 215 -12.10 -3.48 2.22
N GLY A 216 -11.47 -2.48 1.62
CA GLY A 216 -11.60 -2.17 0.20
C GLY A 216 -10.55 -2.94 -0.61
N VAL A 217 -10.99 -3.56 -1.71
CA VAL A 217 -10.11 -4.29 -2.62
C VAL A 217 -10.43 -3.98 -4.08
N GLN A 218 -9.49 -4.30 -4.97
CA GLN A 218 -9.66 -4.26 -6.41
C GLN A 218 -9.48 -5.66 -6.99
N ASN A 219 -10.35 -6.07 -7.92
CA ASN A 219 -10.15 -7.29 -8.69
C ASN A 219 -9.00 -7.12 -9.69
N THR A 220 -7.84 -7.71 -9.39
CA THR A 220 -6.63 -7.68 -10.22
C THR A 220 -6.33 -9.00 -10.91
N SER A 221 -7.26 -9.98 -10.83
CA SER A 221 -7.10 -11.30 -11.44
C SER A 221 -7.02 -11.28 -12.96
N GLY A 222 -7.56 -10.23 -13.61
CA GLY A 222 -7.72 -10.18 -15.07
C GLY A 222 -8.95 -10.93 -15.59
N PHE A 223 -9.77 -11.51 -14.69
CA PHE A 223 -10.99 -12.24 -15.01
C PHE A 223 -12.21 -11.65 -14.30
N ILE A 224 -13.40 -12.07 -14.73
CA ILE A 224 -14.63 -11.83 -13.98
C ILE A 224 -14.65 -12.81 -12.81
N ILE A 225 -14.93 -12.32 -11.60
CA ILE A 225 -15.09 -13.16 -10.42
C ILE A 225 -16.60 -13.40 -10.23
N PRO A 226 -17.09 -14.65 -10.37
CA PRO A 226 -18.50 -14.96 -10.13
C PRO A 226 -18.92 -14.67 -8.69
N LYS A 227 -20.23 -14.49 -8.47
CA LYS A 227 -20.81 -14.36 -7.13
C LYS A 227 -20.37 -15.52 -6.23
N GLY A 228 -19.90 -15.20 -5.03
CA GLY A 228 -19.51 -16.17 -3.99
C GLY A 228 -18.28 -17.03 -4.31
N ASN A 229 -17.57 -16.75 -5.40
CA ASN A 229 -16.47 -17.58 -5.90
C ASN A 229 -15.08 -17.15 -5.37
N ALA A 230 -15.01 -16.12 -4.54
CA ALA A 230 -13.81 -15.72 -3.83
C ALA A 230 -13.92 -16.05 -2.33
N GLU A 231 -12.82 -16.55 -1.79
CA GLU A 231 -12.59 -16.75 -0.36
C GLU A 231 -11.50 -15.78 0.09
N LEU A 232 -11.75 -15.08 1.19
CA LEU A 232 -10.83 -14.14 1.80
C LEU A 232 -10.54 -14.62 3.21
N GLU A 233 -9.28 -14.56 3.62
CA GLU A 233 -8.87 -14.84 5.00
C GLU A 233 -8.20 -13.60 5.57
N LEU A 234 -8.60 -13.27 6.79
CA LEU A 234 -8.07 -12.14 7.53
C LEU A 234 -7.59 -12.63 8.90
N VAL A 235 -6.42 -12.16 9.31
CA VAL A 235 -5.92 -12.28 10.68
C VAL A 235 -5.71 -10.87 11.20
N SER A 236 -6.58 -10.41 12.11
CA SER A 236 -6.38 -9.13 12.78
C SER A 236 -5.51 -9.32 14.01
N VAL A 237 -4.51 -8.45 14.19
CA VAL A 237 -3.61 -8.49 15.34
C VAL A 237 -3.73 -7.19 16.12
N ASP A 238 -3.95 -7.28 17.43
CA ASP A 238 -4.08 -6.11 18.31
C ASP A 238 -2.74 -5.61 18.85
N SER A 239 -2.78 -4.49 19.58
CA SER A 239 -1.59 -3.87 20.20
C SER A 239 -0.83 -4.73 21.23
N LYS A 240 -1.43 -5.85 21.67
CA LYS A 240 -0.82 -6.81 22.59
C LYS A 240 -0.30 -8.05 21.85
N GLY A 241 -0.44 -8.11 20.53
CA GLY A 241 -0.07 -9.26 19.71
C GLY A 241 -1.13 -10.35 19.67
N ASN A 242 -2.31 -10.16 20.27
CA ASN A 242 -3.38 -11.18 20.15
C ASN A 242 -3.92 -11.18 18.73
N SER A 243 -4.10 -12.37 18.16
CA SER A 243 -4.61 -12.54 16.81
C SER A 243 -6.04 -13.09 16.79
N PHE A 244 -6.82 -12.69 15.79
CA PHE A 244 -8.15 -13.22 15.52
C PHE A 244 -8.29 -13.57 14.05
N TYR A 245 -8.51 -14.85 13.77
CA TYR A 245 -8.66 -15.39 12.42
C TYR A 245 -10.12 -15.45 11.99
N GLN A 246 -10.37 -15.14 10.72
CA GLN A 246 -11.70 -15.16 10.13
C GLN A 246 -11.65 -15.33 8.62
N THR A 247 -12.70 -15.93 8.06
CA THR A 247 -12.88 -16.14 6.63
C THR A 247 -14.13 -15.42 6.15
N LEU A 248 -14.06 -14.80 4.97
CA LEU A 248 -15.19 -14.19 4.27
C LEU A 248 -15.37 -14.85 2.91
N LYS A 249 -16.62 -14.91 2.44
CA LYS A 249 -16.96 -15.28 1.07
C LYS A 249 -17.53 -14.10 0.33
N GLY A 250 -17.30 -14.05 -0.97
CA GLY A 250 -17.93 -13.10 -1.86
C GLY A 250 -17.42 -13.29 -3.28
N PRO A 251 -17.53 -12.29 -4.16
CA PRO A 251 -18.37 -11.10 -4.01
C PRO A 251 -19.87 -11.41 -3.96
N ASP A 252 -20.71 -10.49 -3.48
CA ASP A 252 -22.18 -10.65 -3.42
C ASP A 252 -22.85 -10.67 -4.81
N SER A 253 -22.14 -10.17 -5.82
CA SER A 253 -22.52 -10.18 -7.23
C SER A 253 -21.33 -10.48 -8.12
N SER A 254 -21.59 -10.94 -9.34
CA SER A 254 -20.52 -11.10 -10.35
C SER A 254 -19.76 -9.79 -10.51
N THR A 255 -18.44 -9.85 -10.43
CA THR A 255 -17.56 -8.68 -10.38
C THR A 255 -16.65 -8.64 -11.59
N SER A 256 -16.68 -7.52 -12.33
CA SER A 256 -15.87 -7.32 -13.52
C SER A 256 -14.37 -7.21 -13.21
N LYS A 257 -13.55 -7.25 -14.26
CA LYS A 257 -12.11 -6.94 -14.17
C LYS A 257 -11.93 -5.53 -13.59
N ALA A 258 -10.91 -5.33 -12.77
CA ALA A 258 -10.55 -4.05 -12.15
C ALA A 258 -11.62 -3.39 -11.26
N ALA A 259 -12.77 -4.04 -11.03
CA ALA A 259 -13.82 -3.51 -10.18
C ALA A 259 -13.34 -3.41 -8.72
N LEU A 260 -13.84 -2.38 -8.04
CA LEU A 260 -13.64 -2.18 -6.61
C LEU A 260 -14.72 -2.94 -5.84
N LEU A 261 -14.32 -3.56 -4.74
CA LEU A 261 -15.20 -4.27 -3.83
C LEU A 261 -14.94 -3.81 -2.40
N SER A 262 -15.93 -4.01 -1.54
CA SER A 262 -15.83 -3.74 -0.11
C SER A 262 -16.33 -4.94 0.67
N PHE A 263 -15.58 -5.33 1.69
CA PHE A 263 -15.92 -6.40 2.62
C PHE A 263 -15.92 -5.83 4.04
N SER A 264 -16.84 -6.29 4.88
CA SER A 264 -16.93 -5.84 6.28
C SER A 264 -17.13 -6.99 7.23
N VAL A 265 -16.56 -6.85 8.42
CA VAL A 265 -16.52 -7.92 9.43
C VAL A 265 -16.27 -7.34 10.82
N SER A 266 -16.81 -8.00 11.84
CA SER A 266 -16.56 -7.67 13.25
C SER A 266 -15.32 -8.38 13.77
N ILE A 267 -14.49 -7.66 14.53
CA ILE A 267 -13.36 -8.17 15.29
C ILE A 267 -13.48 -7.77 16.76
N PRO A 268 -12.94 -8.55 17.71
CA PRO A 268 -13.15 -8.31 19.15
C PRO A 268 -12.37 -7.11 19.69
N THR A 269 -11.25 -6.73 19.09
CA THR A 269 -10.34 -5.68 19.56
C THR A 269 -9.90 -4.78 18.41
N GLU A 270 -9.41 -3.58 18.71
CA GLU A 270 -8.84 -2.68 17.69
C GLU A 270 -7.60 -3.34 17.08
N ALA A 271 -7.56 -3.45 15.75
CA ALA A 271 -6.43 -4.02 15.05
C ALA A 271 -5.29 -3.00 14.91
N GLU A 272 -4.08 -3.42 15.23
CA GLU A 272 -2.86 -2.69 14.92
C GLU A 272 -2.41 -2.97 13.47
N TYR A 273 -2.56 -4.20 13.01
CA TYR A 273 -2.42 -4.59 11.61
C TYR A 273 -3.34 -5.77 11.27
N VAL A 274 -3.53 -6.02 9.98
CA VAL A 274 -4.32 -7.13 9.47
C VAL A 274 -3.54 -7.84 8.37
N ILE A 275 -3.38 -9.15 8.53
CA ILE A 275 -2.89 -10.02 7.46
C ILE A 275 -4.09 -10.38 6.57
N PHE A 276 -3.94 -10.21 5.27
CA PHE A 276 -4.99 -10.44 4.28
C PHE A 276 -4.50 -11.30 3.12
N ARG A 277 -5.24 -12.35 2.79
CA ARG A 277 -5.11 -13.03 1.49
C ARG A 277 -6.46 -13.45 0.96
N SER A 278 -6.45 -13.80 -0.32
CA SER A 278 -7.65 -14.27 -1.01
C SER A 278 -7.31 -15.29 -2.09
N ARG A 279 -8.31 -16.04 -2.51
CA ARG A 279 -8.29 -16.92 -3.69
C ARG A 279 -9.64 -16.93 -4.39
N THR A 280 -9.66 -17.33 -5.66
CA THR A 280 -10.88 -17.82 -6.30
C THR A 280 -10.97 -19.34 -6.23
N LEU A 281 -12.19 -19.84 -6.13
CA LEU A 281 -12.50 -21.27 -6.04
C LEU A 281 -12.71 -21.85 -7.44
N ARG A 282 -12.21 -23.06 -7.68
CA ARG A 282 -12.58 -23.80 -8.90
C ARG A 282 -14.09 -24.07 -8.90
N ALA A 283 -14.69 -24.03 -10.08
CA ALA A 283 -16.05 -24.51 -10.25
C ALA A 283 -16.08 -26.00 -9.85
N GLN A 284 -17.02 -26.36 -8.98
CA GLN A 284 -17.33 -27.76 -8.67
C GLN A 284 -18.13 -28.38 -9.80
#